data_AF-A0A8B9LKT0-F1
#
_entry.id   AF-A0A8B9LKT0-F1
#
_cell.length_a   1.000
_cell.length_b   1.000
_cell.length_c   1.000
_cell.angle_alpha   90.00
_cell.angle_beta   90.00
_cell.angle_gamma   90.00
#
_symmetry.space_group_name_H-M   'P 1'
#
loop_
_entity.id
_entity.type
_entity.pdbx_description
1 polymer ?
#
loop_
_entity_poly.entity_id
_entity_poly.type
_entity_poly.pdbx_seq_one_letter_code
_entity_poly.pdbx_strand_id
1 'polypeptide(L)'
;MQNRQNSQNDCSMIIYNLRESDTQTYRFKFYTDGGDHTGHAGVTLTVTDLKITVSDTDSGGKKLICSSTCTLVIHYTYIWYRNGQPVYGKSCNELYLDDSTVDAGSYSCAVRGFEKLRSPAVYPPRLPSVSEQVSGDSTILACVSDSNPPSSYTWFYKTGSDVILVGNSSRLTLTAGEVGLFFCKAENRLGSYNSSDWLTISTENTAVKYAASGVAVVLLMIFIAVFLCMRRKRGAERDTHIQSLNPADDTYTALNLATISSDYDTLQGVKTLHSEQHTVMQRRSSADSADYENV
;
A
#
# COMPACT_ATOMS: atom_id res chain seq x y z
N MET A 1 19.77 -43.33 8.45
CA MET A 1 19.00 -44.39 9.15
C MET A 1 20.00 -45.40 9.68
N GLN A 2 19.88 -45.86 10.92
CA GLN A 2 20.78 -46.89 11.46
C GLN A 2 19.95 -47.91 12.24
N ASN A 3 19.90 -49.14 11.72
CA ASN A 3 19.13 -50.22 12.33
C ASN A 3 20.02 -50.95 13.35
N ARG A 4 19.65 -50.89 14.64
CA ARG A 4 20.36 -51.59 15.72
C ARG A 4 19.76 -52.99 15.89
N GLN A 5 20.22 -53.95 15.09
CA GLN A 5 19.93 -55.36 15.36
C GLN A 5 20.77 -55.86 16.55
N ASN A 6 20.30 -55.63 17.79
CA ASN A 6 20.73 -56.45 18.93
C ASN A 6 19.74 -56.49 20.12
N SER A 7 18.52 -56.97 19.87
CA SER A 7 17.87 -57.96 20.73
C SER A 7 16.77 -58.65 19.90
N GLN A 8 16.55 -59.95 20.09
CA GLN A 8 15.51 -60.65 19.33
C GLN A 8 14.14 -60.03 19.65
N ASN A 9 13.47 -59.52 18.61
CA ASN A 9 12.15 -58.85 18.60
C ASN A 9 12.11 -57.33 18.86
N ASP A 10 13.23 -56.64 19.11
CA ASP A 10 13.20 -55.15 19.13
C ASP A 10 13.21 -54.58 17.70
N CYS A 11 12.11 -53.93 17.32
CA CYS A 11 11.91 -53.30 16.01
C CYS A 11 11.91 -51.76 16.10
N SER A 12 12.55 -51.19 17.12
CA SER A 12 12.63 -49.74 17.34
C SER A 12 13.35 -49.01 16.20
N MET A 13 12.68 -48.04 15.59
CA MET A 13 13.26 -47.14 14.58
C MET A 13 13.53 -45.77 15.20
N ILE A 14 14.76 -45.27 15.05
CA ILE A 14 15.14 -43.91 15.45
C ILE A 14 15.42 -43.07 14.20
N ILE A 15 14.76 -41.91 14.13
CA ILE A 15 14.96 -40.92 13.07
C ILE A 15 15.59 -39.68 13.71
N TYR A 16 16.67 -39.19 13.11
CA TYR A 16 17.44 -38.03 13.57
C TYR A 16 17.27 -36.86 12.60
N ASN A 17 17.37 -35.63 13.11
CA ASN A 17 17.29 -34.40 12.31
C ASN A 17 15.99 -34.30 11.50
N LEU A 18 14.86 -34.58 12.16
CA LEU A 18 13.52 -34.53 11.58
C LEU A 18 13.22 -33.21 10.87
N ARG A 19 12.58 -33.32 9.71
CA ARG A 19 12.10 -32.23 8.87
C ARG A 19 10.59 -32.35 8.69
N GLU A 20 9.93 -31.26 8.29
CA GLU A 20 8.51 -31.29 7.91
C GLU A 20 8.22 -32.38 6.87
N SER A 21 9.12 -32.57 5.89
CA SER A 21 9.06 -33.61 4.85
C SER A 21 9.05 -35.05 5.38
N ASP A 22 9.49 -35.28 6.62
CA ASP A 22 9.51 -36.61 7.23
C ASP A 22 8.16 -36.97 7.89
N THR A 23 7.18 -36.06 7.80
CA THR A 23 5.78 -36.26 8.21
C THR A 23 5.10 -37.25 7.26
N GLN A 24 5.03 -38.51 7.69
CA GLN A 24 4.40 -39.59 6.93
C GLN A 24 3.99 -40.76 7.85
N THR A 25 3.22 -41.70 7.30
CA THR A 25 2.99 -42.99 7.94
C THR A 25 4.15 -43.94 7.64
N TYR A 26 4.90 -44.29 8.67
CA TYR A 26 5.92 -45.34 8.63
C TYR A 26 5.26 -46.70 8.85
N ARG A 27 5.65 -47.72 8.08
CA ARG A 27 5.16 -49.09 8.24
C ARG A 27 6.35 -50.02 8.42
N PHE A 28 6.27 -50.86 9.45
CA PHE A 28 7.23 -51.95 9.62
C PHE A 28 6.96 -53.03 8.56
N LYS A 29 8.02 -53.48 7.90
CA LYS A 29 8.00 -54.55 6.92
C LYS A 29 9.12 -55.54 7.23
N PHE A 30 8.77 -56.82 7.31
CA PHE A 30 9.71 -57.91 7.52
C PHE A 30 9.53 -59.01 6.48
N TYR A 31 10.58 -59.80 6.29
CA TYR A 31 10.64 -60.88 5.31
C TYR A 31 10.77 -62.21 6.03
N THR A 32 10.08 -63.22 5.53
CA THR A 32 10.16 -64.61 5.98
C THR A 32 10.31 -65.52 4.76
N ASP A 33 10.61 -66.79 4.97
CA ASP A 33 10.66 -67.79 3.88
C ASP A 33 9.30 -67.94 3.15
N GLY A 34 8.20 -67.52 3.79
CA GLY A 34 6.84 -67.50 3.23
C GLY A 34 6.45 -66.20 2.51
N GLY A 35 7.34 -65.21 2.42
CA GLY A 35 7.09 -63.91 1.78
C GLY A 35 7.23 -62.72 2.73
N ASP A 36 6.74 -61.56 2.29
CA ASP A 36 6.83 -60.29 3.01
C ASP A 36 5.56 -59.94 3.79
N HIS A 37 5.74 -59.45 5.01
CA HIS A 37 4.65 -59.03 5.89
C HIS A 37 4.82 -57.56 6.25
N THR A 38 3.75 -56.78 6.02
CA THR A 38 3.71 -55.34 6.36
C THR A 38 2.68 -55.07 7.46
N GLY A 39 3.09 -54.32 8.48
CA GLY A 39 2.19 -53.90 9.57
C GLY A 39 1.08 -52.99 9.05
N HIS A 40 -0.18 -53.38 9.30
CA HIS A 40 -1.35 -52.75 8.66
C HIS A 40 -1.63 -51.33 9.19
N ALA A 41 -1.56 -51.12 10.51
CA ALA A 41 -1.87 -49.83 11.13
C ALA A 41 -0.81 -48.75 10.82
N GLY A 42 0.47 -49.13 10.76
CA GLY A 42 1.59 -48.19 10.67
C GLY A 42 1.71 -47.28 11.91
N VAL A 43 2.63 -46.33 11.85
CA VAL A 43 2.81 -45.25 12.82
C VAL A 43 2.92 -43.94 12.03
N THR A 44 1.98 -43.02 12.22
CA THR A 44 2.04 -41.69 11.61
C THR A 44 2.89 -40.77 12.48
N LEU A 45 4.00 -40.29 11.92
CA LEU A 45 4.80 -39.23 12.49
C LEU A 45 4.31 -37.89 11.94
N THR A 46 4.11 -36.91 12.82
CA THR A 46 3.85 -35.52 12.44
C THR A 46 4.93 -34.64 13.04
N VAL A 47 5.68 -33.94 12.20
CA VAL A 47 6.71 -33.00 12.63
C VAL A 47 6.08 -31.60 12.64
N THR A 48 5.97 -30.98 13.83
CA THR A 48 5.40 -29.63 13.99
C THR A 48 6.34 -28.73 14.77
N ASP A 49 6.43 -27.47 14.36
CA ASP A 49 7.16 -26.44 15.11
C ASP A 49 6.52 -26.10 16.46
N LEU A 50 7.29 -25.39 17.30
CA LEU A 50 6.80 -24.77 18.52
C LEU A 50 5.76 -23.70 18.20
N LYS A 51 4.60 -23.78 18.87
CA LYS A 51 3.51 -22.81 18.73
C LYS A 51 3.23 -22.12 20.05
N ILE A 52 3.12 -20.79 20.03
CA ILE A 52 2.66 -20.03 21.20
C ILE A 52 1.13 -19.91 21.18
N THR A 53 0.49 -20.21 22.30
CA THR A 53 -0.92 -19.86 22.55
C THR A 53 -1.00 -18.73 23.57
N VAL A 54 -1.93 -17.80 23.37
CA VAL A 54 -2.15 -16.63 24.23
C VAL A 54 -3.54 -16.71 24.84
N SER A 55 -3.64 -16.57 26.16
CA SER A 55 -4.90 -16.43 26.90
C SER A 55 -4.84 -15.28 27.89
N ASP A 56 -5.99 -14.78 28.31
CA ASP A 56 -6.09 -13.83 29.42
C ASP A 56 -5.81 -14.52 30.76
N THR A 57 -5.48 -13.73 31.78
CA THR A 57 -5.39 -14.16 33.19
C THR A 57 -6.47 -13.49 34.01
N ASP A 58 -6.82 -14.06 35.17
CA ASP A 58 -7.80 -13.48 36.10
C ASP A 58 -7.36 -12.10 36.64
N SER A 59 -6.06 -11.79 36.59
CA SER A 59 -5.47 -10.48 36.91
C SER A 59 -5.63 -9.42 35.81
N GLY A 60 -6.18 -9.77 34.63
CA GLY A 60 -6.27 -8.88 33.46
C GLY A 60 -5.01 -8.86 32.57
N GLY A 61 -3.94 -9.54 33.00
CA GLY A 61 -2.71 -9.75 32.23
C GLY A 61 -2.88 -10.74 31.06
N LYS A 62 -1.76 -11.29 30.58
CA LYS A 62 -1.72 -12.28 29.50
C LYS A 62 -0.82 -13.45 29.86
N LYS A 63 -1.30 -14.67 29.61
CA LYS A 63 -0.53 -15.92 29.72
C LYS A 63 -0.18 -16.41 28.33
N LEU A 64 1.12 -16.60 28.09
CA LEU A 64 1.70 -17.18 26.89
C LEU A 64 2.16 -18.60 27.22
N ILE A 65 1.77 -19.58 26.41
CA ILE A 65 2.20 -20.97 26.56
C ILE A 65 2.93 -21.41 25.29
N CYS A 66 4.19 -21.79 25.43
CA CYS A 66 4.95 -22.47 24.40
C CYS A 66 4.49 -23.93 24.36
N SER A 67 3.87 -24.35 23.25
CA SER A 67 3.35 -25.69 23.06
C SER A 67 4.17 -26.47 22.02
N SER A 68 4.36 -27.76 22.31
CA SER A 68 4.89 -28.76 21.39
C SER A 68 3.92 -29.94 21.37
N THR A 69 3.72 -30.54 20.21
CA THR A 69 2.89 -31.77 20.06
C THR A 69 3.65 -33.03 20.48
N CYS A 70 4.97 -32.94 20.66
CA CYS A 70 5.79 -34.07 21.03
C CYS A 70 5.46 -34.51 22.47
N THR A 71 5.22 -35.81 22.66
CA THR A 71 5.06 -36.45 23.97
C THR A 71 6.42 -36.62 24.63
N LEU A 72 6.95 -35.50 25.10
CA LEU A 72 8.29 -35.36 25.65
C LEU A 72 8.42 -36.10 26.98
N VAL A 73 9.01 -37.29 26.97
CA VAL A 73 9.30 -38.14 28.17
C VAL A 73 10.42 -37.55 29.05
N ILE A 74 10.85 -36.32 28.80
CA ILE A 74 11.97 -35.63 29.45
C ILE A 74 11.50 -34.24 29.85
N HIS A 75 11.93 -33.74 31.01
CA HIS A 75 11.66 -32.36 31.44
C HIS A 75 12.51 -31.36 30.65
N TYR A 76 12.02 -30.96 29.47
CA TYR A 76 12.67 -29.92 28.68
C TYR A 76 12.57 -28.57 29.38
N THR A 77 13.68 -27.82 29.39
CA THR A 77 13.69 -26.43 29.82
C THR A 77 13.48 -25.53 28.62
N TYR A 78 12.65 -24.51 28.78
CA TYR A 78 12.32 -23.55 27.74
C TYR A 78 13.15 -22.27 27.92
N ILE A 79 13.31 -21.53 26.82
CA ILE A 79 13.88 -20.19 26.80
C ILE A 79 12.88 -19.30 26.08
N TRP A 80 12.44 -18.24 26.77
CA TRP A 80 11.63 -17.19 26.18
C TRP A 80 12.52 -16.08 25.62
N TYR A 81 12.08 -15.48 24.52
CA TYR A 81 12.73 -14.35 23.89
C TYR A 81 11.74 -13.20 23.73
N ARG A 82 12.15 -12.01 24.16
CA ARG A 82 11.42 -10.75 23.96
C ARG A 82 12.22 -9.85 23.03
N ASN A 83 11.61 -9.39 21.93
CA ASN A 83 12.27 -8.59 20.89
C ASN A 83 13.59 -9.23 20.42
N GLY A 84 13.60 -10.56 20.28
CA GLY A 84 14.75 -11.37 19.90
C GLY A 84 15.72 -11.74 21.03
N GLN A 85 15.71 -11.01 22.16
CA GLN A 85 16.63 -11.17 23.30
C GLN A 85 16.12 -12.15 24.36
N PRO A 86 16.97 -12.96 25.00
CA PRO A 86 16.55 -13.96 25.98
C PRO A 86 16.01 -13.34 27.28
N VAL A 87 14.92 -13.91 27.79
CA VAL A 87 14.30 -13.56 29.08
C VAL A 87 14.85 -14.48 30.16
N TYR A 88 15.72 -13.94 31.02
CA TYR A 88 16.35 -14.69 32.11
C TYR A 88 15.38 -14.99 33.26
N GLY A 89 15.65 -16.04 34.04
CA GLY A 89 14.85 -16.42 35.20
C GLY A 89 13.52 -17.13 34.88
N LYS A 90 13.18 -17.34 33.60
CA LYS A 90 12.01 -18.12 33.16
C LYS A 90 12.47 -19.37 32.40
N SER A 91 12.08 -20.55 32.89
CA SER A 91 12.48 -21.86 32.32
C SER A 91 11.31 -22.80 32.01
N CYS A 92 10.11 -22.46 32.46
CA CYS A 92 8.87 -23.18 32.15
C CYS A 92 8.38 -22.84 30.74
N ASN A 93 7.52 -23.70 30.20
CA ASN A 93 6.81 -23.46 28.94
C ASN A 93 5.73 -22.37 29.04
N GLU A 94 5.58 -21.71 30.19
CA GLU A 94 4.63 -20.62 30.44
C GLU A 94 5.35 -19.31 30.73
N LEU A 95 4.80 -18.21 30.22
CA LEU A 95 5.21 -16.84 30.53
C LEU A 95 3.97 -16.00 30.84
N TYR A 96 4.06 -15.18 31.87
CA TYR A 96 3.01 -14.29 32.34
C TYR A 96 3.46 -12.84 32.07
N LEU A 97 2.59 -12.06 31.46
CA LEU A 97 2.76 -10.63 31.17
C LEU A 97 1.70 -9.88 31.97
N ASP A 98 2.11 -9.25 33.07
CA ASP A 98 1.20 -8.63 34.03
C ASP A 98 1.10 -7.11 33.83
N ASP A 99 2.14 -6.48 33.26
CA ASP A 99 2.17 -5.02 33.03
C ASP A 99 2.38 -4.71 31.55
N SER A 100 1.30 -4.30 30.87
CA SER A 100 1.34 -3.94 29.44
C SER A 100 2.33 -2.83 29.07
N THR A 101 2.72 -1.96 30.00
CA THR A 101 3.70 -0.88 29.77
C THR A 101 5.13 -1.43 29.80
N VAL A 102 5.41 -2.31 30.76
CA VAL A 102 6.72 -2.93 30.95
C VAL A 102 6.92 -4.11 30.00
N ASP A 103 5.88 -4.84 29.60
CA ASP A 103 5.90 -6.07 28.81
C ASP A 103 5.62 -5.87 27.30
N ALA A 104 5.55 -4.63 26.81
CA ALA A 104 5.36 -4.36 25.38
C ALA A 104 6.45 -4.99 24.49
N GLY A 105 6.06 -5.77 23.47
CA GLY A 105 7.00 -6.32 22.50
C GLY A 105 6.53 -7.58 21.77
N SER A 106 7.47 -8.21 21.10
CA SER A 106 7.32 -9.48 20.40
C SER A 106 7.91 -10.65 21.22
N TYR A 107 7.17 -11.75 21.33
CA TYR A 107 7.52 -12.90 22.15
C TYR A 107 7.66 -14.16 21.32
N SER A 108 8.77 -14.87 21.49
CA SER A 108 9.03 -16.18 20.86
C SER A 108 9.64 -17.13 21.89
N CYS A 109 9.53 -18.44 21.67
CA CYS A 109 10.09 -19.45 22.57
C CYS A 109 10.97 -20.45 21.81
N ALA A 110 11.93 -21.05 22.51
CA ALA A 110 12.67 -22.22 22.05
C ALA A 110 12.87 -23.21 23.19
N VAL A 111 13.21 -24.45 22.84
CA VAL A 111 13.69 -25.45 23.80
C VAL A 111 15.20 -25.28 23.97
N ARG A 112 15.69 -25.36 25.22
CA ARG A 112 17.13 -25.25 25.52
C ARG A 112 17.92 -26.38 24.86
N GLY A 113 19.06 -26.05 24.25
CA GLY A 113 19.84 -26.93 23.39
C GLY A 113 19.36 -26.99 21.93
N PHE A 114 18.19 -26.40 21.64
CA PHE A 114 17.58 -26.33 20.31
C PHE A 114 17.16 -24.89 19.97
N GLU A 115 17.93 -23.89 20.41
CA GLU A 115 17.61 -22.45 20.30
C GLU A 115 17.45 -21.94 18.85
N LYS A 116 17.95 -22.70 17.88
CA LYS A 116 17.77 -22.46 16.44
C LYS A 116 16.34 -22.79 15.96
N LEU A 117 15.64 -23.70 16.62
CA LEU A 117 14.26 -24.10 16.34
C LEU A 117 13.30 -23.24 17.17
N ARG A 118 13.36 -21.93 16.94
CA ARG A 118 12.55 -20.94 17.65
C ARG A 118 11.14 -20.86 17.05
N SER A 119 10.12 -20.76 17.89
CA SER A 119 8.76 -20.49 17.45
C SER A 119 8.67 -19.18 16.64
N PRO A 120 7.69 -19.06 15.73
CA PRO A 120 7.23 -17.75 15.26
C PRO A 120 6.94 -16.82 16.45
N ALA A 121 7.25 -15.54 16.29
CA ALA A 121 7.02 -14.55 17.34
C ALA A 121 5.58 -14.05 17.32
N VAL A 122 4.96 -13.92 18.50
CA VAL A 122 3.65 -13.28 18.70
C VAL A 122 3.83 -11.84 19.19
N TYR A 123 3.00 -10.92 18.69
CA TYR A 123 3.07 -9.49 18.96
C TYR A 123 1.70 -8.82 18.77
N PRO A 124 1.42 -7.69 19.46
CA PRO A 124 0.24 -6.88 19.19
C PRO A 124 0.25 -6.32 17.76
N PRO A 125 -0.89 -5.83 17.25
CA PRO A 125 -0.96 -5.24 15.92
C PRO A 125 -0.01 -4.05 15.79
N ARG A 126 0.65 -3.89 14.62
CA ARG A 126 1.31 -2.63 14.29
C ARG A 126 0.30 -1.55 13.94
N LEU A 127 0.74 -0.30 13.89
CA LEU A 127 -0.08 0.85 13.48
C LEU A 127 -0.83 0.53 12.15
N PRO A 128 -2.17 0.48 12.14
CA PRO A 128 -2.92 0.09 10.95
C PRO A 128 -2.86 1.16 9.87
N SER A 129 -2.56 0.75 8.64
CA SER A 129 -2.66 1.59 7.45
C SER A 129 -4.05 1.48 6.83
N VAL A 130 -4.68 2.61 6.56
CA VAL A 130 -5.94 2.72 5.81
C VAL A 130 -5.64 3.14 4.37
N SER A 131 -6.31 2.52 3.41
CA SER A 131 -6.19 2.81 1.98
C SER A 131 -7.56 2.86 1.31
N GLU A 132 -7.73 3.75 0.34
CA GLU A 132 -8.92 3.86 -0.48
C GLU A 132 -8.74 3.07 -1.79
N GLN A 133 -9.76 2.32 -2.20
CA GLN A 133 -9.81 1.62 -3.47
C GLN A 133 -11.18 1.83 -4.13
N VAL A 134 -11.19 2.43 -5.33
CA VAL A 134 -12.41 2.55 -6.13
C VAL A 134 -12.62 1.27 -6.94
N SER A 135 -13.85 0.74 -6.95
CA SER A 135 -14.23 -0.48 -7.64
C SER A 135 -15.60 -0.31 -8.32
N GLY A 136 -15.59 0.22 -9.54
CA GLY A 136 -16.82 0.66 -10.22
C GLY A 136 -17.40 1.89 -9.52
N ASP A 137 -18.71 1.87 -9.25
CA ASP A 137 -19.43 2.95 -8.57
C ASP A 137 -19.31 2.90 -7.02
N SER A 138 -18.51 1.97 -6.47
CA SER A 138 -18.34 1.79 -5.03
C SER A 138 -16.91 2.08 -4.58
N THR A 139 -16.78 2.90 -3.53
CA THR A 139 -15.52 3.10 -2.81
C THR A 139 -15.37 2.04 -1.72
N ILE A 140 -14.21 1.39 -1.66
CA ILE A 140 -13.87 0.37 -0.66
C ILE A 140 -12.67 0.88 0.13
N LEU A 141 -12.81 1.02 1.45
CA LEU A 141 -11.70 1.27 2.35
C LEU A 141 -11.11 -0.07 2.79
N ALA A 142 -9.79 -0.20 2.72
CA ALA A 142 -9.06 -1.37 3.19
C ALA A 142 -8.12 -0.99 4.35
N CYS A 143 -8.17 -1.77 5.43
CA CYS A 143 -7.36 -1.62 6.63
C CYS A 143 -6.44 -2.82 6.78
N VAL A 144 -5.14 -2.56 6.93
CA VAL A 144 -4.10 -3.58 7.05
C VAL A 144 -3.21 -3.27 8.24
N SER A 145 -2.93 -4.29 9.05
CA SER A 145 -1.97 -4.25 10.15
C SER A 145 -1.18 -5.56 10.18
N ASP A 146 0.14 -5.46 10.37
CA ASP A 146 1.00 -6.60 10.65
C ASP A 146 0.82 -7.05 12.10
N SER A 147 0.43 -8.30 12.32
CA SER A 147 0.17 -8.85 13.65
C SER A 147 0.26 -10.38 13.68
N ASN A 148 0.68 -10.93 14.82
CA ASN A 148 0.61 -12.37 15.07
C ASN A 148 0.18 -12.65 16.52
N PRO A 149 -0.97 -13.29 16.79
CA PRO A 149 -1.96 -13.79 15.84
C PRO A 149 -2.59 -12.71 14.95
N PRO A 150 -3.18 -13.07 13.79
CA PRO A 150 -3.86 -12.13 12.91
C PRO A 150 -4.93 -11.31 13.63
N SER A 151 -5.07 -10.04 13.23
CA SER A 151 -6.00 -9.10 13.84
C SER A 151 -7.44 -9.25 13.33
N SER A 152 -8.41 -9.02 14.21
CA SER A 152 -9.74 -8.54 13.83
C SER A 152 -9.72 -7.03 13.56
N TYR A 153 -10.64 -6.55 12.73
CA TYR A 153 -10.71 -5.15 12.30
C TYR A 153 -12.10 -4.57 12.55
N THR A 154 -12.15 -3.34 13.07
CA THR A 154 -13.39 -2.60 13.30
C THR A 154 -13.30 -1.21 12.69
N TRP A 155 -14.32 -0.81 11.94
CA TRP A 155 -14.39 0.50 11.29
C TRP A 155 -15.31 1.44 12.04
N PHE A 156 -14.87 2.69 12.10
CA PHE A 156 -15.57 3.76 12.75
C PHE A 156 -15.67 4.99 11.84
N TYR A 157 -16.85 5.61 11.84
CA TYR A 157 -17.16 6.84 11.14
C TYR A 157 -17.38 7.96 12.17
N LYS A 158 -16.78 9.13 11.95
CA LYS A 158 -16.90 10.28 12.85
C LYS A 158 -17.75 11.39 12.26
N THR A 159 -18.81 11.75 12.98
CA THR A 159 -19.70 12.87 12.67
C THR A 159 -19.60 13.91 13.80
N GLY A 160 -18.86 15.00 13.58
CA GLY A 160 -18.62 16.00 14.62
C GLY A 160 -17.85 15.44 15.81
N SER A 161 -18.50 15.35 16.97
CA SER A 161 -17.99 14.69 18.18
C SER A 161 -18.15 13.17 18.19
N ASP A 162 -19.12 12.66 17.44
CA ASP A 162 -19.64 11.31 17.65
C ASP A 162 -18.88 10.29 16.82
N VAL A 163 -18.66 9.11 17.39
CA VAL A 163 -17.93 7.99 16.76
C VAL A 163 -18.86 6.79 16.65
N ILE A 164 -19.20 6.42 15.42
CA ILE A 164 -20.21 5.41 15.09
C ILE A 164 -19.48 4.18 14.51
N LEU A 165 -19.78 2.98 15.02
CA LEU A 165 -19.27 1.74 14.44
C LEU A 165 -20.01 1.44 13.13
N VAL A 166 -19.27 1.25 12.03
CA VAL A 166 -19.83 1.04 10.68
C VAL A 166 -19.40 -0.26 10.00
N GLY A 167 -18.45 -1.01 10.58
CA GLY A 167 -18.04 -2.30 10.03
C GLY A 167 -17.12 -3.11 10.94
N ASN A 168 -16.99 -4.40 10.67
CA ASN A 168 -16.25 -5.40 11.46
C ASN A 168 -15.36 -6.32 10.60
N SER A 169 -14.91 -5.82 9.44
CA SER A 169 -14.12 -6.53 8.44
C SER A 169 -12.86 -5.73 8.08
N SER A 170 -11.85 -6.37 7.50
CA SER A 170 -10.66 -5.68 6.99
C SER A 170 -10.96 -4.70 5.85
N ARG A 171 -12.15 -4.82 5.23
CA ARG A 171 -12.64 -3.92 4.18
C ARG A 171 -14.02 -3.38 4.55
N LEU A 172 -14.23 -2.09 4.31
CA LEU A 172 -15.51 -1.40 4.42
C LEU A 172 -15.92 -0.91 3.03
N THR A 173 -17.12 -1.24 2.58
CA THR A 173 -17.68 -0.66 1.34
C THR A 173 -18.52 0.54 1.71
N LEU A 174 -18.25 1.69 1.10
CA LEU A 174 -18.99 2.92 1.29
C LEU A 174 -20.13 3.05 0.28
N THR A 175 -21.24 3.62 0.71
CA THR A 175 -22.37 3.94 -0.16
C THR A 175 -22.10 5.25 -0.91
N ALA A 176 -22.64 5.38 -2.13
CA ALA A 176 -22.42 6.57 -2.96
C ALA A 176 -22.88 7.86 -2.25
N GLY A 177 -21.93 8.78 -2.01
CA GLY A 177 -22.17 10.04 -1.29
C GLY A 177 -21.75 10.05 0.18
N GLU A 178 -21.23 8.95 0.73
CA GLU A 178 -20.65 8.93 2.09
C GLU A 178 -19.34 9.73 2.15
N VAL A 179 -19.43 10.93 2.73
CA VAL A 179 -18.35 11.92 2.88
C VAL A 179 -18.06 12.11 4.35
N GLY A 180 -16.79 12.09 4.75
CA GLY A 180 -16.38 12.35 6.12
C GLY A 180 -15.15 11.58 6.57
N LEU A 181 -15.02 11.41 7.89
CA LEU A 181 -13.80 10.94 8.56
C LEU A 181 -13.94 9.50 9.03
N PHE A 182 -13.14 8.59 8.45
CA PHE A 182 -13.11 7.17 8.81
C PHE A 182 -11.79 6.79 9.45
N PHE A 183 -11.83 5.91 10.44
CA PHE A 183 -10.64 5.23 10.98
C PHE A 183 -10.92 3.76 11.27
N CYS A 184 -9.84 2.98 11.38
CA CYS A 184 -9.89 1.56 11.64
C CYS A 184 -9.18 1.24 12.95
N LYS A 185 -9.74 0.31 13.75
CA LYS A 185 -9.06 -0.35 14.87
C LYS A 185 -8.66 -1.76 14.43
N ALA A 186 -7.39 -2.13 14.59
CA ALA A 186 -6.93 -3.51 14.51
C ALA A 186 -6.68 -4.05 15.92
N GLU A 187 -7.06 -5.29 16.19
CA GLU A 187 -7.02 -5.88 17.52
C GLU A 187 -6.69 -7.38 17.48
N ASN A 188 -5.79 -7.82 18.37
CA ASN A 188 -5.55 -9.23 18.66
C ASN A 188 -5.40 -9.45 20.18
N ARG A 189 -5.19 -10.69 20.63
CA ARG A 189 -5.10 -11.03 22.07
C ARG A 189 -3.96 -10.33 22.84
N LEU A 190 -2.99 -9.72 22.15
CA LEU A 190 -1.86 -9.02 22.77
C LEU A 190 -2.03 -7.49 22.79
N GLY A 191 -3.05 -6.94 22.11
CA GLY A 191 -3.34 -5.51 22.14
C GLY A 191 -4.12 -5.02 20.93
N SER A 192 -4.34 -3.72 20.87
CA SER A 192 -5.04 -3.06 19.77
C SER A 192 -4.50 -1.68 19.45
N TYR A 193 -4.53 -1.31 18.18
CA TYR A 193 -4.15 0.01 17.70
C TYR A 193 -5.21 0.57 16.75
N ASN A 194 -5.41 1.88 16.80
CA ASN A 194 -6.18 2.63 15.81
C ASN A 194 -5.24 3.10 14.69
N SER A 195 -5.74 3.25 13.47
CA SER A 195 -5.01 3.97 12.41
C SER A 195 -4.71 5.40 12.88
N SER A 196 -3.51 5.90 12.55
CA SER A 196 -3.03 7.21 13.02
C SER A 196 -3.91 8.36 12.55
N ASP A 197 -4.36 8.27 11.31
CA ASP A 197 -5.03 9.34 10.60
C ASP A 197 -6.47 8.97 10.23
N TRP A 198 -7.29 9.99 10.16
CA TRP A 198 -8.66 9.89 9.66
C TRP A 198 -8.64 10.04 8.14
N LEU A 199 -9.05 9.01 7.41
CA LEU A 199 -9.23 9.15 5.97
C LEU A 199 -10.42 10.07 5.72
N THR A 200 -10.19 11.16 5.00
CA THR A 200 -11.22 12.13 4.61
C THR A 200 -11.71 11.80 3.20
N ILE A 201 -12.88 11.18 3.09
CA ILE A 201 -13.56 11.03 1.81
C ILE A 201 -14.27 12.34 1.50
N SER A 202 -14.00 12.94 0.34
CA SER A 202 -14.66 14.15 -0.12
C SER A 202 -15.05 14.04 -1.58
N THR A 203 -16.30 14.37 -1.91
CA THR A 203 -16.77 14.45 -3.29
C THR A 203 -16.23 15.74 -3.92
N GLU A 204 -15.29 15.65 -4.86
CA GLU A 204 -15.05 16.75 -5.79
C GLU A 204 -16.33 16.98 -6.61
N ASN A 205 -17.12 18.00 -6.23
CA ASN A 205 -18.30 18.39 -6.99
C ASN A 205 -17.88 19.04 -8.33
N THR A 206 -17.62 18.20 -9.33
CA THR A 206 -17.29 18.58 -10.71
C THR A 206 -18.35 19.53 -11.30
N ALA A 207 -19.61 19.41 -10.88
CA ALA A 207 -20.69 20.35 -11.22
C ALA A 207 -20.34 21.83 -10.93
N VAL A 208 -19.62 22.14 -9.84
CA VAL A 208 -19.21 23.50 -9.50
C VAL A 208 -18.11 24.01 -10.44
N LYS A 209 -17.16 23.13 -10.82
CA LYS A 209 -16.10 23.44 -11.79
C LYS A 209 -16.71 23.84 -13.15
N TYR A 210 -17.75 23.12 -13.60
CA TYR A 210 -18.44 23.44 -14.86
C TYR A 210 -19.37 24.65 -14.76
N ALA A 211 -20.07 24.85 -13.63
CA ALA A 211 -20.93 26.03 -13.42
C ALA A 211 -20.17 27.36 -13.56
N ALA A 212 -18.97 27.45 -12.98
CA ALA A 212 -18.11 28.63 -13.11
C ALA A 212 -17.67 28.87 -14.56
N SER A 213 -17.38 27.81 -15.32
CA SER A 213 -16.99 27.92 -16.73
C SER A 213 -18.10 28.44 -17.64
N GLY A 214 -19.35 28.02 -17.40
CA GLY A 214 -20.52 28.45 -18.18
C GLY A 214 -20.78 29.96 -18.06
N VAL A 215 -20.65 30.52 -16.85
CA VAL A 215 -20.83 31.96 -16.61
C VAL A 215 -19.81 32.79 -17.38
N ALA A 216 -18.54 32.37 -17.42
CA ALA A 216 -17.50 33.08 -18.17
C ALA A 216 -17.77 33.11 -19.68
N VAL A 217 -18.25 32.00 -20.26
CA VAL A 217 -18.61 31.93 -21.69
C VAL A 217 -19.81 32.82 -22.02
N VAL A 218 -20.84 32.85 -21.16
CA VAL A 218 -22.01 33.73 -21.35
C VAL A 218 -21.61 35.21 -21.30
N LEU A 219 -20.77 35.60 -20.34
CA LEU A 219 -20.25 36.97 -20.24
C LEU A 219 -19.42 37.37 -21.48
N LEU A 220 -18.60 36.47 -22.01
CA LEU A 220 -17.83 36.70 -23.23
C LEU A 220 -18.74 36.90 -24.45
N MET A 221 -19.78 36.06 -24.59
CA MET A 221 -20.76 36.18 -25.68
C MET A 221 -21.54 37.50 -25.63
N ILE A 222 -21.94 37.94 -24.43
CA ILE A 222 -22.57 39.25 -24.22
C ILE A 222 -21.62 40.39 -24.62
N PHE A 223 -20.34 40.32 -24.21
CA PHE A 223 -19.34 41.33 -24.55
C PHE A 223 -19.11 41.43 -26.07
N ILE A 224 -19.01 40.29 -26.76
CA ILE A 224 -18.90 40.22 -28.23
C ILE A 224 -20.15 40.82 -28.89
N ALA A 225 -21.35 40.47 -28.42
CA ALA A 225 -22.60 41.02 -28.96
C ALA A 225 -22.69 42.55 -28.80
N VAL A 226 -22.35 43.08 -27.62
CA VAL A 226 -22.28 44.53 -27.36
C VAL A 226 -21.26 45.21 -28.27
N PHE A 227 -20.07 44.62 -28.43
CA PHE A 227 -19.02 45.15 -29.30
C PHE A 227 -19.45 45.19 -30.78
N LEU A 228 -20.12 44.14 -31.27
CA LEU A 228 -20.69 44.09 -32.62
C LEU A 228 -21.82 45.13 -32.80
N CYS A 229 -22.69 45.31 -31.80
CA CYS A 229 -23.70 46.37 -31.80
C CYS A 229 -23.09 47.78 -31.81
N MET A 230 -22.03 48.04 -31.03
CA MET A 230 -21.31 49.31 -31.05
C MET A 230 -20.61 49.57 -32.39
N ARG A 231 -20.03 48.53 -33.02
CA ARG A 231 -19.48 48.63 -34.38
C ARG A 231 -20.56 48.91 -35.43
N ARG A 232 -21.72 48.25 -35.35
CA ARG A 232 -22.87 48.53 -36.24
C ARG A 232 -23.39 49.96 -36.07
N LYS A 233 -23.51 50.46 -34.83
CA LYS A 233 -23.93 51.85 -34.56
C LYS A 233 -22.96 52.88 -35.16
N ARG A 234 -21.64 52.65 -35.05
CA ARG A 234 -20.60 53.47 -35.70
C ARG A 234 -20.51 53.32 -37.23
N GLY A 235 -21.15 52.29 -37.81
CA GLY A 235 -21.33 52.16 -39.26
C GLY A 235 -22.50 53.03 -39.74
N ALA A 236 -23.66 52.88 -39.09
CA ALA A 236 -24.87 53.63 -39.43
C ALA A 236 -24.72 55.16 -39.31
N GLU A 237 -23.79 55.65 -38.48
CA GLU A 237 -23.47 57.07 -38.33
C GLU A 237 -22.50 57.61 -39.41
N ARG A 238 -21.89 56.74 -40.24
CA ARG A 238 -21.10 57.16 -41.42
C ARG A 238 -21.94 57.34 -42.67
N ASP A 239 -22.99 56.54 -42.85
CA ASP A 239 -23.78 56.54 -44.09
C ASP A 239 -24.73 57.75 -44.19
N THR A 240 -25.05 58.43 -43.08
CA THR A 240 -25.88 59.66 -43.07
C THR A 240 -25.16 60.94 -43.52
N HIS A 241 -23.86 60.90 -43.81
CA HIS A 241 -23.10 62.09 -44.26
C HIS A 241 -22.59 62.00 -45.71
N ILE A 242 -22.90 60.92 -46.44
CA ILE A 242 -22.57 60.80 -47.88
C ILE A 242 -23.87 60.80 -48.70
N GLN A 243 -24.52 61.96 -48.73
CA GLN A 243 -25.46 62.29 -49.79
C GLN A 243 -25.12 63.67 -50.38
N SER A 244 -24.62 63.65 -51.63
CA SER A 244 -24.56 64.78 -52.56
C SER A 244 -23.61 65.96 -52.24
N LEU A 245 -22.32 65.82 -52.58
CA LEU A 245 -21.57 66.90 -53.27
C LEU A 245 -22.00 66.86 -54.76
N ASN A 246 -22.03 67.93 -55.57
CA ASN A 246 -21.32 69.22 -55.52
C ASN A 246 -22.07 70.30 -56.33
N PRO A 247 -21.72 71.58 -56.16
CA PRO A 247 -21.40 72.41 -57.33
C PRO A 247 -20.09 73.20 -57.14
N ALA A 248 -19.11 72.96 -58.00
CA ALA A 248 -17.93 73.82 -58.15
C ALA A 248 -17.33 73.64 -59.55
N ASP A 249 -17.03 74.76 -60.20
CA ASP A 249 -16.50 74.86 -61.57
C ASP A 249 -15.00 74.55 -61.68
N ASP A 250 -14.61 74.25 -62.92
CA ASP A 250 -13.37 74.68 -63.59
C ASP A 250 -11.96 74.13 -63.25
N THR A 251 -11.51 73.32 -64.22
CA THR A 251 -10.22 73.34 -64.96
C THR A 251 -8.84 73.18 -64.29
N TYR A 252 -8.11 72.19 -64.84
CA TYR A 252 -6.68 72.15 -65.19
C TYR A 252 -5.59 72.63 -64.18
N THR A 253 -4.79 71.65 -63.75
CA THR A 253 -3.32 71.73 -63.50
C THR A 253 -2.75 72.83 -62.60
N ALA A 254 -2.08 72.43 -61.52
CA ALA A 254 -0.60 72.25 -61.57
C ALA A 254 -0.07 71.65 -60.25
N LEU A 255 0.78 70.63 -60.34
CA LEU A 255 1.78 70.41 -59.28
C LEU A 255 2.87 71.46 -59.46
N ASN A 256 3.32 72.08 -58.38
CA ASN A 256 4.69 72.57 -58.31
C ASN A 256 5.34 72.15 -56.99
N LEU A 257 6.57 71.66 -57.10
CA LEU A 257 7.34 71.02 -56.04
C LEU A 257 8.55 71.91 -55.75
N ALA A 258 8.44 72.80 -54.76
CA ALA A 258 9.56 73.64 -54.37
C ALA A 258 9.59 73.95 -52.86
N THR A 259 10.70 73.54 -52.23
CA THR A 259 11.34 74.18 -51.07
C THR A 259 11.08 73.58 -49.67
N ILE A 260 12.10 72.82 -49.19
CA ILE A 260 12.56 72.64 -47.78
C ILE A 260 11.65 71.79 -46.85
N SER A 261 12.02 70.59 -46.41
CA SER A 261 13.19 70.13 -45.59
C SER A 261 13.04 70.52 -44.09
N SER A 262 13.35 69.70 -43.08
CA SER A 262 14.32 68.59 -43.05
C SER A 262 13.97 67.41 -42.11
N ASP A 263 14.66 66.28 -42.35
CA ASP A 263 15.08 65.21 -41.42
C ASP A 263 14.04 64.48 -40.53
N TYR A 264 13.76 63.22 -40.87
CA TYR A 264 14.51 62.09 -40.30
C TYR A 264 14.13 60.77 -41.01
N ASP A 265 15.10 60.04 -41.56
CA ASP A 265 14.95 58.61 -41.82
C ASP A 265 16.33 57.92 -41.88
N THR A 266 16.50 56.83 -41.14
CA THR A 266 17.18 55.60 -41.61
C THR A 266 16.92 54.48 -40.61
N LEU A 267 16.28 53.41 -41.10
CA LEU A 267 16.24 52.13 -40.41
C LEU A 267 17.63 51.48 -40.33
N GLN A 268 18.06 51.13 -39.12
CA GLN A 268 18.83 49.90 -38.90
C GLN A 268 18.09 49.02 -37.90
N GLY A 269 17.65 47.86 -38.39
CA GLY A 269 17.37 46.72 -37.53
C GLY A 269 18.41 45.64 -37.78
N VAL A 270 18.73 44.85 -36.75
CA VAL A 270 19.01 43.40 -36.86
C VAL A 270 18.85 42.80 -35.45
N LYS A 271 18.37 41.56 -35.37
CA LYS A 271 18.11 40.83 -34.13
C LYS A 271 19.40 40.26 -33.52
N THR A 272 19.49 40.36 -32.19
CA THR A 272 20.32 39.59 -31.24
C THR A 272 19.43 39.37 -30.01
N LEU A 273 19.42 38.30 -29.21
CA LEU A 273 20.15 37.02 -29.09
C LEU A 273 19.09 35.93 -28.77
N HIS A 274 19.32 34.61 -28.76
CA HIS A 274 20.32 33.68 -29.33
C HIS A 274 19.74 32.25 -29.15
N SER A 275 20.11 31.28 -29.99
CA SER A 275 19.94 29.85 -29.69
C SER A 275 20.88 29.00 -30.53
N GLU A 276 21.98 28.52 -29.95
CA GLU A 276 22.68 27.32 -30.41
C GLU A 276 23.76 26.86 -29.42
N GLN A 277 23.67 25.60 -28.97
CA GLN A 277 24.86 24.77 -28.82
C GLN A 277 24.53 23.34 -29.26
N HIS A 278 24.97 23.02 -30.48
CA HIS A 278 25.26 21.63 -30.86
C HIS A 278 26.69 21.31 -30.43
N THR A 279 26.94 20.07 -29.99
CA THR A 279 28.22 19.43 -30.26
C THR A 279 27.98 17.96 -30.60
N VAL A 280 28.63 17.49 -31.65
CA VAL A 280 28.44 16.18 -32.27
C VAL A 280 29.73 15.39 -32.11
N MET A 281 29.64 14.08 -31.83
CA MET A 281 30.45 13.07 -32.54
C MET A 281 29.85 11.66 -32.40
N GLN A 282 29.93 10.89 -33.49
CA GLN A 282 29.47 9.50 -33.59
C GLN A 282 30.63 8.53 -33.30
N ARG A 283 30.34 7.26 -32.95
CA ARG A 283 30.64 6.09 -33.84
C ARG A 283 30.12 4.74 -33.29
N ARG A 284 29.28 4.10 -34.12
CA ARG A 284 29.07 2.66 -34.41
C ARG A 284 29.54 1.52 -33.46
N SER A 285 28.57 0.61 -33.24
CA SER A 285 28.59 -0.88 -33.42
C SER A 285 29.17 -1.86 -32.38
N SER A 286 28.49 -3.02 -32.35
CA SER A 286 28.92 -4.40 -32.04
C SER A 286 28.32 -5.02 -30.77
N ALA A 287 27.86 -6.25 -30.96
CA ALA A 287 27.19 -7.14 -30.02
C ALA A 287 28.15 -7.84 -29.02
N ASP A 288 27.59 -8.33 -27.92
CA ASP A 288 27.72 -9.68 -27.32
C ASP A 288 26.80 -9.68 -26.05
N SER A 289 25.96 -10.67 -25.73
CA SER A 289 26.14 -12.12 -25.58
C SER A 289 27.08 -12.51 -24.43
N ALA A 290 26.48 -12.87 -23.29
CA ALA A 290 27.07 -13.75 -22.28
C ALA A 290 25.97 -14.32 -21.39
N ASP A 291 25.71 -15.63 -21.52
CA ASP A 291 25.04 -16.41 -20.49
C ASP A 291 25.90 -16.47 -19.21
N TYR A 292 25.28 -16.78 -18.08
CA TYR A 292 25.99 -17.27 -16.89
C TYR A 292 25.33 -18.55 -16.38
N GLU A 293 25.96 -19.69 -16.71
CA GLU A 293 25.74 -20.97 -16.05
C GLU A 293 26.77 -21.17 -14.92
N ASN A 294 26.31 -21.79 -13.83
CA ASN A 294 27.00 -22.75 -12.96
C ASN A 294 28.41 -22.46 -12.41
N VAL A 295 28.47 -22.26 -11.08
CA VAL A 295 29.30 -23.07 -10.15
C VAL A 295 28.44 -23.47 -8.96
#